data_AF-A0A540VBF2-F1
#
_entry.id   AF-A0A540VBF2-F1
#
_cell.length_a   1.000
_cell.length_b   1.000
_cell.length_c   1.000
_cell.angle_alpha   90.00
_cell.angle_beta   90.00
_cell.angle_gamma   90.00
#
_symmetry.space_group_name_H-M   'P 1'
#
loop_
_entity.id
_entity.type
_entity.pdbx_description
1 polymer ?
#
loop_
_entity_poly.entity_id
_entity_poly.type
_entity_poly.pdbx_seq_one_letter_code
_entity_poly.pdbx_strand_id
1 'polypeptide(L)'
;MTGKSWPDPLQRPEPARVAWLLEAFWQKLDELPDLLQREEHLLAAECIASLRALILEMMLALNGIRRPERTRHLNTYLSDSQRAALEKTLLVPRVNAESWIGHAVALVVIYRWYAPQLVDRYQIPYPQTVEQTVWQRLERTLPDWPRQIHTD
;
A
#
# COMPACT_ATOMS: atom_id res chain seq x y z
N MET A 1 -14.96 25.48 -17.90
CA MET A 1 -14.39 24.15 -17.63
C MET A 1 -12.94 24.17 -18.03
N THR A 2 -12.04 24.49 -17.10
CA THR A 2 -10.60 24.50 -17.34
C THR A 2 -10.13 23.06 -17.49
N GLY A 3 -9.81 22.66 -18.73
CA GLY A 3 -9.26 21.34 -19.03
C GLY A 3 -7.94 21.17 -18.29
N LYS A 4 -7.93 20.28 -17.30
CA LYS A 4 -6.70 19.94 -16.56
C LYS A 4 -5.77 19.25 -17.56
N SER A 5 -4.78 19.97 -18.07
CA SER A 5 -3.73 19.39 -18.91
C SER A 5 -2.86 18.51 -18.02
N TRP A 6 -2.91 17.19 -18.23
CA TRP A 6 -2.08 16.24 -17.51
C TRP A 6 -0.63 16.31 -18.02
N PRO A 7 0.38 16.21 -17.14
CA PRO A 7 1.78 16.31 -17.55
C PRO A 7 2.30 15.06 -18.28
N ASP A 8 1.66 13.90 -18.07
CA ASP A 8 1.99 12.64 -18.76
C ASP A 8 0.78 12.13 -19.57
N PRO A 9 0.99 11.37 -20.67
CA PRO A 9 -0.09 10.69 -21.38
C PRO A 9 -0.71 9.60 -20.49
N LEU A 10 -1.96 9.81 -20.09
CA LEU A 10 -2.65 8.91 -19.16
C LEU A 10 -3.17 7.66 -19.87
N GLN A 11 -2.90 6.51 -19.28
CA GLN A 11 -3.50 5.23 -19.65
C GLN A 11 -4.42 4.75 -18.54
N ARG A 12 -5.40 3.91 -18.88
CA ARG A 12 -6.21 3.23 -17.87
C ARG A 12 -5.45 2.00 -17.35
N PRO A 13 -5.53 1.69 -16.05
CA PRO A 13 -4.97 0.45 -15.53
C PRO A 13 -5.82 -0.75 -15.99
N GLU A 14 -5.17 -1.88 -16.22
CA GLU A 14 -5.83 -3.13 -16.57
C GLU A 14 -6.34 -3.85 -15.30
N PRO A 15 -7.52 -4.50 -15.34
CA PRO A 15 -8.06 -5.22 -14.18
C PRO A 15 -7.08 -6.26 -13.60
N ALA A 16 -6.34 -6.97 -14.47
CA ALA A 16 -5.32 -7.93 -14.05
C ALA A 16 -4.18 -7.29 -13.24
N ARG A 17 -3.77 -6.06 -13.59
CA ARG A 17 -2.78 -5.31 -12.82
C ARG A 17 -3.32 -4.93 -11.45
N VAL A 18 -4.59 -4.53 -11.36
CA VAL A 18 -5.23 -4.19 -10.08
C VAL A 18 -5.34 -5.42 -9.18
N ALA A 19 -5.75 -6.58 -9.73
CA ALA A 19 -5.77 -7.83 -8.99
C ALA A 19 -4.38 -8.21 -8.45
N TRP A 20 -3.34 -8.10 -9.30
CA TRP A 20 -1.96 -8.32 -8.88
C TRP A 20 -1.52 -7.36 -7.77
N LEU A 21 -1.88 -6.06 -7.85
CA LEU A 21 -1.52 -5.08 -6.81
C LEU A 21 -2.11 -5.48 -5.45
N LEU A 22 -3.38 -5.90 -5.42
CA LEU A 22 -4.05 -6.31 -4.19
C LEU A 22 -3.35 -7.50 -3.52
N GLU A 23 -2.96 -8.51 -4.31
CA GLU A 23 -2.25 -9.68 -3.82
C GLU A 23 -0.80 -9.35 -3.39
N ALA A 24 -0.09 -8.60 -4.23
CA ALA A 24 1.31 -8.25 -4.02
C ALA A 24 1.52 -7.44 -2.72
N PHE A 25 0.54 -6.66 -2.29
CA PHE A 25 0.59 -5.97 -1.00
C PHE A 25 0.77 -6.93 0.17
N TRP A 26 -0.06 -7.97 0.24
CA TRP A 26 0.01 -8.96 1.31
C TRP A 26 1.27 -9.81 1.21
N GLN A 27 1.63 -10.26 0.00
CA GLN A 27 2.87 -11.01 -0.20
C GLN A 27 4.11 -10.21 0.24
N LYS A 28 4.14 -8.91 -0.04
CA LYS A 28 5.25 -8.05 0.39
C LYS A 28 5.25 -7.83 1.91
N LEU A 29 4.08 -7.66 2.51
CA LEU A 29 3.94 -7.50 3.96
C LEU A 29 4.40 -8.76 4.71
N ASP A 30 4.24 -9.94 4.11
CA ASP A 30 4.68 -11.22 4.64
C ASP A 30 6.20 -11.34 4.86
N GLU A 31 6.99 -10.48 4.21
CA GLU A 31 8.44 -10.43 4.42
C GLU A 31 8.81 -9.78 5.78
N LEU A 32 7.95 -8.89 6.30
CA LEU A 32 8.26 -8.04 7.45
C LEU A 32 8.66 -8.81 8.72
N PRO A 33 7.99 -9.91 9.12
CA PRO A 33 8.40 -10.69 10.29
C PRO A 33 9.86 -11.13 10.29
N ASP A 34 10.33 -11.68 9.17
CA ASP A 34 11.69 -12.20 9.07
C ASP A 34 12.71 -11.07 9.10
N LEU A 35 12.39 -9.93 8.48
CA LEU A 35 13.24 -8.73 8.50
C LEU A 35 13.38 -8.17 9.92
N LEU A 36 12.29 -8.13 10.70
CA LEU A 36 12.32 -7.66 12.08
C LEU A 36 13.05 -8.64 13.01
N GLN A 37 12.84 -9.95 12.84
CA GLN A 37 13.54 -10.98 13.62
C GLN A 37 15.05 -10.93 13.40
N ARG A 38 15.49 -10.58 12.19
CA ARG A 38 16.90 -10.45 11.82
C ARG A 38 17.49 -9.06 12.07
N GLU A 39 16.71 -8.12 12.61
CA GLU A 39 17.11 -6.72 12.81
C GLU A 39 17.56 -6.01 11.50
N GLU A 40 17.05 -6.47 10.35
CA GLU A 40 17.42 -5.98 9.02
C GLU A 40 16.68 -4.67 8.71
N HIS A 41 16.97 -3.62 9.47
CA HIS A 41 16.20 -2.37 9.41
C HIS A 41 16.26 -1.63 8.06
N LEU A 42 17.35 -1.78 7.31
CA LEU A 42 17.45 -1.21 5.96
C LEU A 42 16.51 -1.92 5.00
N LEU A 43 16.48 -3.26 5.05
CA LEU A 43 15.54 -4.05 4.26
C LEU A 43 14.10 -3.84 4.73
N ALA A 44 13.86 -3.63 6.03
CA ALA A 44 12.54 -3.24 6.54
C ALA A 44 12.11 -1.88 5.96
N ALA A 45 13.02 -0.90 5.87
CA ALA A 45 12.74 0.38 5.24
C ALA A 45 12.38 0.24 3.75
N GLU A 46 13.12 -0.59 3.00
CA GLU A 46 12.82 -0.91 1.61
C GLU A 46 11.47 -1.64 1.45
N CYS A 47 11.15 -2.55 2.38
CA CYS A 47 9.87 -3.24 2.41
C CYS A 47 8.71 -2.26 2.61
N ILE A 48 8.78 -1.36 3.60
CA ILE A 48 7.79 -0.31 3.82
C ILE A 48 7.67 0.62 2.60
N ALA A 49 8.78 1.01 1.98
CA ALA A 49 8.76 1.82 0.78
C ALA A 49 8.06 1.10 -0.40
N SER A 50 8.28 -0.21 -0.54
CA SER A 50 7.64 -1.05 -1.56
C SER A 50 6.14 -1.17 -1.33
N LEU A 51 5.70 -1.42 -0.09
CA LEU A 51 4.28 -1.43 0.30
C LEU A 51 3.61 -0.09 -0.03
N ARG A 52 4.27 1.03 0.30
CA ARG A 52 3.78 2.37 -0.04
C ARG A 52 3.66 2.57 -1.55
N ALA A 53 4.60 2.05 -2.33
CA ALA A 53 4.56 2.13 -3.80
C ALA A 53 3.38 1.35 -4.39
N LEU A 54 3.05 0.18 -3.84
CA LEU A 54 1.88 -0.61 -4.23
C LEU A 54 0.57 0.14 -3.92
N ILE A 55 0.43 0.71 -2.72
CA ILE A 55 -0.75 1.52 -2.34
C ILE A 55 -0.88 2.75 -3.24
N LEU A 56 0.23 3.40 -3.55
CA LEU A 56 0.23 4.55 -4.46
C LEU A 56 -0.30 4.15 -5.85
N GLU A 57 0.12 3.01 -6.39
CA GLU A 57 -0.43 2.50 -7.64
C GLU A 57 -1.92 2.15 -7.54
N MET A 58 -2.38 1.62 -6.41
CA MET A 58 -3.80 1.39 -6.13
C MET A 58 -4.62 2.70 -6.12
N MET A 59 -4.10 3.75 -5.49
CA MET A 59 -4.75 5.08 -5.48
C MET A 59 -4.86 5.66 -6.89
N LEU A 60 -3.79 5.56 -7.68
CA LEU A 60 -3.81 5.99 -9.08
C LEU A 60 -4.81 5.16 -9.88
N ALA A 61 -4.85 3.84 -9.66
CA ALA A 61 -5.81 2.98 -10.34
C ALA A 61 -7.26 3.36 -10.00
N LEU A 62 -7.56 3.69 -8.75
CA LEU A 62 -8.89 4.16 -8.35
C LEU A 62 -9.27 5.46 -9.08
N ASN A 63 -8.29 6.34 -9.30
CA ASN A 63 -8.45 7.55 -10.11
C ASN A 63 -8.56 7.26 -11.63
N GLY A 64 -8.52 6.00 -12.05
CA GLY A 64 -8.57 5.57 -13.44
C GLY A 64 -7.25 5.72 -14.20
N ILE A 65 -6.14 5.88 -13.47
CA ILE A 65 -4.82 6.20 -14.02
C ILE A 65 -3.86 5.03 -13.76
N ARG A 66 -3.28 4.49 -14.84
CA ARG A 66 -2.09 3.66 -14.74
C ARG A 66 -0.91 4.57 -14.38
N ARG A 67 -0.11 4.17 -13.39
CA ARG A 67 1.10 4.91 -13.01
C ARG A 67 2.00 5.14 -14.23
N PRO A 68 2.33 6.40 -14.59
CA PRO A 68 3.26 6.65 -15.68
C PRO A 68 4.68 6.24 -15.28
N GLU A 69 5.39 5.54 -16.16
CA GLU A 69 6.67 4.88 -15.88
C GLU A 69 7.80 5.85 -15.49
N ARG A 70 7.73 7.12 -15.94
CA ARG A 70 8.78 8.13 -15.75
C ARG A 70 8.25 9.44 -15.18
N THR A 71 7.10 9.38 -14.50
CA THR A 71 6.47 10.61 -14.02
C THR A 71 7.38 11.38 -13.06
N ARG A 72 7.49 12.69 -13.28
CA ARG A 72 8.16 13.63 -12.37
C ARG A 72 7.16 14.45 -11.52
N HIS A 73 5.86 14.17 -11.67
CA HIS A 73 4.77 14.99 -11.15
C HIS A 73 3.70 14.18 -10.40
N LEU A 74 4.13 13.20 -9.60
CA LEU A 74 3.26 12.26 -8.90
C LEU A 74 2.11 12.94 -8.12
N ASN A 75 2.41 14.01 -7.41
CA ASN A 75 1.45 14.72 -6.55
C ASN A 75 0.26 15.29 -7.34
N THR A 76 0.42 15.55 -8.63
CA THR A 76 -0.64 16.07 -9.51
C THR A 76 -1.76 15.06 -9.74
N TYR A 77 -1.48 13.76 -9.57
CA TYR A 77 -2.40 12.65 -9.81
C TYR A 77 -3.13 12.16 -8.55
N LEU A 78 -2.81 12.71 -7.38
CA LEU A 78 -3.41 12.37 -6.09
C LEU A 78 -4.33 13.49 -5.61
N SER A 79 -5.45 13.14 -4.99
CA SER A 79 -6.21 14.09 -4.18
C SER A 79 -5.40 14.52 -2.94
N ASP A 80 -5.79 15.63 -2.31
CA ASP A 80 -5.13 16.08 -1.08
C ASP A 80 -5.27 15.06 0.06
N SER A 81 -6.40 14.36 0.14
CA SER A 81 -6.62 13.28 1.11
C SER A 81 -5.74 12.06 0.86
N GLN A 82 -5.58 11.65 -0.41
CA GLN A 82 -4.67 10.56 -0.80
C GLN A 82 -3.22 10.90 -0.46
N ARG A 83 -2.80 12.14 -0.77
CA ARG A 83 -1.45 12.63 -0.46
C ARG A 83 -1.20 12.62 1.04
N ALA A 84 -2.09 13.22 1.83
CA ALA A 84 -1.96 13.29 3.28
C ALA A 84 -1.91 11.89 3.92
N ALA A 85 -2.66 10.91 3.41
CA ALA A 85 -2.61 9.54 3.89
C ALA A 85 -1.24 8.88 3.65
N LEU A 86 -0.65 9.04 2.46
CA LEU A 86 0.68 8.48 2.16
C LEU A 86 1.80 9.19 2.92
N GLU A 87 1.74 10.51 3.06
CA GLU A 87 2.77 11.29 3.77
C GLU A 87 2.88 10.89 5.24
N LYS A 88 1.76 10.51 5.89
CA LYS A 88 1.76 9.97 7.26
C LYS A 88 2.52 8.64 7.40
N THR A 89 2.77 7.94 6.30
CA THR A 89 3.54 6.67 6.31
C THR A 89 5.03 6.89 6.08
N LEU A 90 5.48 8.13 5.84
CA LEU A 90 6.90 8.43 5.67
C LEU A 90 7.66 8.24 6.99
N LEU A 91 8.87 7.69 6.89
CA LEU A 91 9.70 7.40 8.06
C LEU A 91 10.25 8.69 8.68
N VAL A 92 10.01 8.86 9.97
CA VAL A 92 10.59 9.90 10.83
C VAL A 92 11.82 9.28 11.54
N PRO A 93 12.87 10.04 11.92
CA PRO A 93 14.12 9.46 12.43
C PRO A 93 14.00 8.83 13.82
N ARG A 94 13.43 7.61 13.90
CA ARG A 94 13.65 6.60 14.95
C ARG A 94 13.44 5.20 14.36
N VAL A 95 14.54 4.46 14.22
CA VAL A 95 14.55 3.09 13.71
C VAL A 95 14.47 2.12 14.89
N ASN A 96 13.32 1.48 15.06
CA ASN A 96 13.12 0.35 15.99
C ASN A 96 11.94 -0.51 15.51
N ALA A 97 11.77 -1.71 16.09
CA ALA A 97 10.72 -2.65 15.68
C ALA A 97 9.29 -2.08 15.80
N GLU A 98 9.00 -1.37 16.91
CA GLU A 98 7.70 -0.75 17.16
C GLU A 98 7.33 0.26 16.06
N SER A 99 8.27 1.11 15.67
CA SER A 99 8.10 2.05 14.56
C SER A 99 7.78 1.32 13.25
N TRP A 100 8.46 0.21 12.95
CA TRP A 100 8.21 -0.55 11.71
C TRP A 100 6.82 -1.17 11.68
N ILE A 101 6.39 -1.75 12.80
CA ILE A 101 5.03 -2.29 12.96
C ILE A 101 4.00 -1.16 12.80
N GLY A 102 4.21 -0.01 13.45
CA GLY A 102 3.32 1.15 13.32
C GLY A 102 3.15 1.62 11.87
N HIS A 103 4.25 1.71 11.09
CA HIS A 103 4.17 2.08 9.67
C HIS A 103 3.45 1.02 8.83
N ALA A 104 3.73 -0.27 9.07
CA ALA A 104 3.05 -1.36 8.37
C ALA A 104 1.55 -1.39 8.67
N VAL A 105 1.16 -1.20 9.92
CA VAL A 105 -0.25 -1.08 10.36
C VAL A 105 -0.94 0.09 9.67
N ALA A 106 -0.30 1.27 9.62
CA ALA A 106 -0.85 2.42 8.91
C ALA A 106 -1.08 2.12 7.41
N LEU A 107 -0.15 1.39 6.77
CA LEU A 107 -0.31 0.95 5.38
C LEU A 107 -1.46 -0.06 5.23
N VAL A 108 -1.65 -0.98 6.18
CA VAL A 108 -2.79 -1.92 6.18
C VAL A 108 -4.13 -1.19 6.31
N VAL A 109 -4.23 -0.16 7.18
CA VAL A 109 -5.43 0.69 7.28
C VAL A 109 -5.76 1.30 5.92
N ILE A 110 -4.76 1.90 5.28
CA ILE A 110 -4.92 2.54 3.97
C ILE A 110 -5.32 1.50 2.91
N TYR A 111 -4.67 0.34 2.89
CA TYR A 111 -5.02 -0.76 1.98
C TYR A 111 -6.49 -1.19 2.17
N ARG A 112 -6.93 -1.44 3.40
CA ARG A 112 -8.30 -1.89 3.70
C ARG A 112 -9.35 -0.86 3.34
N TRP A 113 -9.01 0.43 3.36
CA TRP A 113 -9.87 1.49 2.86
C TRP A 113 -10.05 1.43 1.33
N TYR A 114 -8.98 1.26 0.56
CA TYR A 114 -9.02 1.34 -0.90
C TYR A 114 -9.38 0.03 -1.59
N ALA A 115 -9.03 -1.12 -1.03
CA ALA A 115 -9.20 -2.42 -1.68
C ALA A 115 -10.67 -2.74 -2.05
N PRO A 116 -11.68 -2.51 -1.18
CA PRO A 116 -13.08 -2.75 -1.55
C PRO A 116 -13.54 -1.87 -2.72
N GLN A 117 -13.08 -0.61 -2.78
CA GLN A 117 -13.41 0.33 -3.85
C GLN A 117 -12.82 -0.11 -5.20
N LEU A 118 -11.62 -0.71 -5.18
CA LEU A 118 -10.99 -1.25 -6.37
C LEU A 118 -11.65 -2.54 -6.86
N VAL A 119 -12.01 -3.43 -5.94
CA VAL A 119 -12.77 -4.66 -6.25
C VAL A 119 -14.08 -4.31 -6.94
N ASP A 120 -14.83 -3.34 -6.40
CA ASP A 120 -16.08 -2.88 -7.01
C ASP A 120 -15.83 -2.20 -8.37
N ARG A 121 -14.90 -1.25 -8.45
CA ARG A 121 -14.62 -0.50 -9.68
C ARG A 121 -14.16 -1.38 -10.84
N TYR A 122 -13.34 -2.40 -10.57
CA TYR A 122 -12.73 -3.26 -11.59
C TYR A 122 -13.42 -4.62 -11.73
N GLN A 123 -14.43 -4.92 -10.90
CA GLN A 123 -15.18 -6.18 -10.90
C GLN A 123 -14.24 -7.40 -10.82
N ILE A 124 -13.26 -7.33 -9.92
CA ILE A 124 -12.24 -8.37 -9.68
C ILE A 124 -12.45 -9.04 -8.32
N PRO A 125 -12.04 -10.30 -8.11
CA PRO A 125 -12.12 -10.95 -6.81
C PRO A 125 -11.17 -10.31 -5.79
N TYR A 126 -11.60 -10.25 -4.53
CA TYR A 126 -10.75 -9.85 -3.40
C TYR A 126 -9.78 -10.99 -3.02
N PRO A 127 -8.49 -10.73 -2.74
CA PRO A 127 -7.49 -11.77 -2.44
C PRO A 127 -7.57 -12.28 -0.98
N GLN A 128 -8.76 -12.76 -0.58
CA GLN A 128 -9.09 -13.13 0.81
C GLN A 128 -8.13 -14.17 1.40
N THR A 129 -7.78 -15.21 0.62
CA THR A 129 -6.93 -16.31 1.09
C THR A 129 -5.50 -15.83 1.41
N VAL A 130 -4.96 -14.91 0.59
CA VAL A 130 -3.61 -14.37 0.81
C VAL A 130 -3.61 -13.45 2.02
N GLU A 131 -4.61 -12.56 2.16
CA GLU A 131 -4.74 -11.73 3.37
C GLU A 131 -4.77 -12.58 4.64
N GLN A 132 -5.65 -13.60 4.70
CA GLN A 132 -5.81 -14.42 5.90
C GLN A 132 -4.53 -15.17 6.28
N THR A 133 -3.81 -15.69 5.28
CA THR A 133 -2.55 -16.42 5.50
C THR A 133 -1.48 -15.50 6.09
N VAL A 134 -1.30 -14.32 5.50
CA VAL A 134 -0.32 -13.33 5.95
C VAL A 134 -0.71 -12.78 7.32
N TRP A 135 -2.00 -12.49 7.54
CA TRP A 135 -2.51 -12.01 8.82
C TRP A 135 -2.21 -12.98 9.97
N GLN A 136 -2.51 -14.27 9.78
CA GLN A 136 -2.22 -15.30 10.77
C GLN A 136 -0.72 -15.44 11.05
N ARG A 137 0.13 -15.28 10.03
CA ARG A 137 1.57 -15.28 10.22
C ARG A 137 2.00 -14.09 11.06
N LEU A 138 1.59 -12.87 10.71
CA LEU A 138 1.91 -11.64 11.43
C LEU A 138 1.53 -11.75 12.91
N GLU A 139 0.29 -12.16 13.22
CA GLU A 139 -0.17 -12.35 14.60
C GLU A 139 0.66 -13.36 15.39
N ARG A 140 1.14 -14.43 14.73
CA ARG A 140 1.95 -15.47 15.37
C ARG A 140 3.39 -15.04 15.59
N THR A 141 3.98 -14.29 14.66
CA THR A 141 5.41 -13.99 14.64
C THR A 141 5.77 -12.64 15.26
N LEU A 142 4.84 -11.69 15.27
CA LEU A 142 5.06 -10.33 15.76
C LEU A 142 4.18 -10.09 16.99
N PRO A 143 4.73 -10.17 18.22
CA PRO A 143 3.95 -10.03 19.46
C PRO A 143 3.19 -8.70 19.59
N ASP A 144 3.78 -7.63 19.04
CA ASP A 144 3.21 -6.28 19.07
C ASP A 144 2.32 -5.98 17.85
N TRP A 145 2.07 -6.96 16.97
CA TRP A 145 1.13 -6.78 15.86
C TRP A 145 -0.31 -6.67 16.39
N PRO A 146 -1.09 -5.67 15.98
CA PRO A 146 -2.44 -5.49 16.46
C PRO A 146 -3.35 -6.63 15.98
N ARG A 147 -4.13 -7.19 16.91
CA ARG A 147 -5.11 -8.27 16.63
C ARG A 147 -6.26 -7.80 15.75
N GLN A 148 -6.55 -6.51 15.74
CA GLN A 148 -7.58 -5.88 14.91
C GLN A 148 -7.09 -4.54 14.40
N ILE A 149 -7.37 -4.25 13.14
CA ILE A 149 -7.11 -2.95 12.51
C ILE A 149 -8.44 -2.47 11.94
N HIS A 150 -8.95 -1.38 12.50
CA HIS A 150 -10.17 -0.70 12.07
C HIS A 150 -9.83 0.42 11.09
N THR A 151 -10.77 0.72 10.19
CA THR A 151 -10.65 1.79 9.18
C THR A 151 -11.50 3.02 9.52
N ASP A 152 -11.97 3.12 10.76
CA ASP A 152 -12.90 4.15 11.24
C ASP A 152 -12.22 5.52 11.45
#